data_AF-A0A0F8VRK7-F1
#
_entry.id   AF-A0A0F8VRK7-F1
#
_cell.length_a   1.000
_cell.length_b   1.000
_cell.length_c   1.000
_cell.angle_alpha   90.00
_cell.angle_beta   90.00
_cell.angle_gamma   90.00
#
_symmetry.space_group_name_H-M   'P 1'
#
loop_
_entity.id
_entity.type
_entity.pdbx_description
1 polymer ?
#
loop_
_entity_poly.entity_id
_entity_poly.type
_entity_poly.pdbx_seq_one_letter_code
_entity_poly.pdbx_strand_id
1 'polypeptide(L)'
;MKVIKLRHTCYAMPAQWEGRCDDGKWVYVRYRFGRLSVRVGVGKEALCVPGEYVFEKECGGDWDGDMTFEKLRQHTPNIQWPEKVEPLKETWLDE
;
A
#
# COMPACT_ATOMS: atom_id res chain seq x y z
N MET A 1 -4.10 3.02 12.70
CA MET A 1 -4.81 3.10 11.40
C MET A 1 -5.27 1.72 11.00
N LYS A 2 -6.48 1.58 10.45
CA LYS A 2 -7.02 0.31 9.97
C LYS A 2 -7.40 0.38 8.48
N VAL A 3 -6.86 -0.55 7.71
CA VAL A 3 -7.14 -0.74 6.29
C VAL A 3 -8.16 -1.86 6.15
N ILE A 4 -9.31 -1.55 5.54
CA ILE A 4 -10.44 -2.49 5.41
C ILE A 4 -10.47 -3.21 4.08
N LYS A 5 -9.92 -2.58 3.03
CA LYS A 5 -9.75 -3.16 1.70
C LYS A 5 -8.37 -2.80 1.19
N LEU A 6 -7.65 -3.76 0.63
CA LEU A 6 -6.33 -3.54 0.05
C LEU A 6 -6.24 -4.37 -1.23
N ARG A 7 -5.66 -3.78 -2.27
CA ARG A 7 -5.46 -4.39 -3.59
C ARG A 7 -4.00 -4.28 -3.98
N HIS A 8 -3.45 -5.35 -4.55
CA HIS A 8 -2.09 -5.34 -5.10
C HIS A 8 -2.14 -4.89 -6.56
N THR A 9 -1.58 -3.73 -6.87
CA THR A 9 -1.70 -3.08 -8.19
C THR A 9 -0.53 -3.38 -9.12
N CYS A 10 0.65 -3.66 -8.56
CA CYS A 10 1.82 -4.09 -9.33
C CYS A 10 2.64 -5.07 -8.47
N TYR A 11 2.98 -6.22 -9.05
CA TYR A 11 3.81 -7.26 -8.40
C TYR A 11 5.30 -7.11 -8.71
N ALA A 12 5.67 -6.21 -9.64
CA ALA A 12 7.04 -6.09 -10.15
C ALA A 12 7.80 -4.97 -9.43
N MET A 13 8.58 -4.17 -10.16
CA MET A 13 9.33 -3.04 -9.63
C MET A 13 8.69 -1.72 -10.08
N PRO A 14 7.95 -1.00 -9.21
CA PRO A 14 7.78 -1.24 -7.76
C PRO A 14 6.60 -2.17 -7.40
N ALA A 15 6.71 -2.86 -6.27
CA ALA A 15 5.58 -3.51 -5.62
C ALA A 15 4.66 -2.44 -5.02
N GLN A 16 3.37 -2.53 -5.33
CA GLN A 16 2.41 -1.44 -5.07
C GLN A 16 1.08 -1.97 -4.60
N TRP A 17 0.52 -1.33 -3.56
CA TRP A 17 -0.82 -1.59 -3.08
C TRP A 17 -1.60 -0.29 -2.94
N GLU A 18 -2.90 -0.38 -3.11
CA GLU A 18 -3.83 0.69 -2.81
C GLU A 18 -5.03 0.13 -2.06
N GLY A 19 -5.66 0.95 -1.23
CA GLY A 19 -6.74 0.48 -0.39
C GLY A 19 -7.54 1.58 0.25
N ARG A 20 -8.52 1.16 1.05
CA ARG A 20 -9.41 2.04 1.81
C ARG A 20 -9.27 1.79 3.30
N CYS A 21 -9.26 2.86 4.07
CA CYS A 21 -9.26 2.85 5.53
C CYS A 21 -10.69 2.87 6.08
N ASP A 22 -10.85 2.48 7.34
CA ASP A 22 -12.15 2.53 8.05
C ASP A 22 -12.67 3.96 8.29
N ASP A 23 -11.76 4.95 8.35
CA ASP A 23 -12.07 6.38 8.42
C ASP A 23 -12.45 7.01 7.06
N GLY A 24 -12.57 6.20 6.00
CA GLY A 24 -12.94 6.63 4.66
C GLY A 24 -11.79 7.19 3.82
N LYS A 25 -10.58 7.33 4.37
CA LYS A 25 -9.38 7.72 3.61
C LYS A 25 -8.87 6.58 2.73
N TRP A 26 -7.99 6.93 1.80
CA TRP A 26 -7.30 6.00 0.93
C TRP A 26 -5.87 5.80 1.39
N VAL A 27 -5.36 4.58 1.27
CA VAL A 27 -3.98 4.20 1.55
C VAL A 27 -3.26 3.84 0.25
N TYR A 28 -2.01 4.26 0.14
CA TYR A 28 -1.11 3.85 -0.93
C TYR A 28 0.19 3.34 -0.34
N VAL A 29 0.62 2.16 -0.79
CA VAL A 29 1.83 1.49 -0.37
C VAL A 29 2.73 1.30 -1.58
N ARG A 30 4.02 1.61 -1.43
CA ARG A 30 5.02 1.42 -2.46
C ARG A 30 6.31 0.92 -1.85
N TYR A 31 6.85 -0.14 -2.43
CA TYR A 31 8.19 -0.64 -2.16
C TYR A 31 9.06 -0.54 -3.42
N ARG A 32 10.15 0.23 -3.36
CA ARG A 32 11.09 0.41 -4.47
C ARG A 32 12.47 0.81 -3.98
N PHE A 33 13.50 0.23 -4.58
CA PHE A 33 14.91 0.48 -4.25
C PHE A 33 15.16 0.33 -2.74
N GLY A 34 14.67 -0.77 -2.17
CA GLY A 34 14.82 -1.08 -0.75
C GLY A 34 13.97 -0.23 0.20
N ARG A 35 13.21 0.75 -0.32
CA ARG A 35 12.43 1.69 0.48
C ARG A 35 10.95 1.38 0.44
N LEU A 36 10.37 1.12 1.61
CA LEU A 36 8.94 0.95 1.85
C LEU A 36 8.33 2.27 2.33
N SER A 37 7.23 2.67 1.71
CA SER A 37 6.46 3.87 2.08
C SER A 37 4.97 3.57 2.13
N VAL A 38 4.28 4.16 3.12
CA VAL A 38 2.82 4.14 3.26
C VAL A 38 2.31 5.57 3.39
N ARG A 39 1.36 5.93 2.54
CA ARG A 39 0.74 7.26 2.48
C ARG A 39 -0.76 7.15 2.65
N VAL A 40 -1.36 8.19 3.21
CA VAL A 40 -2.81 8.29 3.40
C VAL A 40 -3.32 9.63 2.90
N GLY A 41 -4.47 9.63 2.22
CA GLY A 41 -5.07 10.84 1.66
C GLY A 41 -6.58 10.74 1.51
N VAL A 42 -7.20 11.87 1.19
CA VAL A 42 -8.64 11.96 0.88
C VAL A 42 -8.82 11.81 -0.64
N GLY A 43 -9.72 10.92 -1.08
CA GLY A 43 -10.02 10.65 -2.49
C GLY A 43 -9.32 9.43 -3.10
N LYS A 44 -9.86 8.89 -4.20
CA LYS A 44 -9.30 7.75 -5.00
C LYS A 44 -7.88 8.01 -5.50
N GLU A 45 -7.41 9.25 -5.36
CA GLU A 45 -6.15 9.81 -5.82
C GLU A 45 -5.00 9.62 -4.83
N ALA A 46 -4.98 8.60 -3.97
CA ALA A 46 -3.75 8.26 -3.24
C ALA A 46 -2.55 7.97 -4.20
N LEU A 47 -2.84 7.75 -5.50
CA LEU A 47 -1.90 7.75 -6.62
C LEU A 47 -1.38 9.15 -7.03
N CYS A 48 -2.15 10.22 -6.83
CA CYS A 48 -1.75 11.61 -7.05
C CYS A 48 -1.32 12.26 -5.73
N VAL A 49 -0.07 12.00 -5.36
CA VAL A 49 0.71 12.62 -4.26
C VAL A 49 0.34 14.11 -4.09
N PRO A 50 -0.44 14.45 -3.03
CA PRO A 50 0.12 14.86 -1.75
C PRO A 50 -0.68 14.28 -0.57
N GLY A 51 -0.45 13.00 -0.26
CA GLY A 51 -0.92 12.39 0.99
C GLY A 51 0.10 12.56 2.13
N GLU A 52 -0.37 12.48 3.38
CA GLU A 52 0.48 12.45 4.57
C GLU A 52 1.30 11.14 4.60
N TYR A 53 2.59 11.23 4.90
CA TYR A 53 3.41 10.04 5.15
C TYR A 53 3.06 9.50 6.54
N VAL A 54 2.55 8.29 6.58
CA VAL A 54 2.22 7.62 7.86
C VAL A 54 3.33 6.64 8.25
N PHE A 55 4.09 6.15 7.26
CA PHE A 55 5.24 5.27 7.49
C PHE A 55 6.23 5.36 6.35
N GLU A 56 7.51 5.32 6.69
CA GLU A 56 8.60 5.15 5.74
C GLU A 56 9.76 4.41 6.40
N LYS A 57 10.36 3.46 5.67
CA LYS A 57 11.48 2.67 6.16
C LYS A 57 12.32 2.13 5.00
N GLU A 58 13.63 2.14 5.20
CA GLU A 58 14.57 1.36 4.40
C GLU A 58 14.66 -0.07 4.98
N CYS A 59 14.35 -1.07 4.16
CA CYS A 59 14.28 -2.47 4.58
C CYS A 59 14.69 -3.47 3.48
N GLY A 60 15.42 -3.02 2.46
CA GLY A 60 16.06 -3.86 1.45
C GLY A 60 17.24 -3.13 0.80
N GLY A 61 17.81 -3.74 -0.24
CA GLY A 61 18.92 -3.17 -1.00
C GLY A 61 18.49 -2.22 -2.12
N ASP A 62 19.47 -1.53 -2.71
CA ASP A 62 19.27 -0.48 -3.72
C ASP A 62 18.51 -0.94 -4.98
N TRP A 63 18.46 -2.24 -5.23
CA TRP A 63 17.80 -2.85 -6.38
C TRP A 63 16.52 -3.61 -6.02
N ASP A 64 16.17 -3.68 -4.73
CA ASP A 64 14.98 -4.41 -4.29
C ASP A 64 13.71 -3.63 -4.64
N GLY A 65 12.71 -4.31 -5.20
CA GLY A 65 11.38 -3.71 -5.37
C GLY A 65 10.24 -4.70 -5.40
N ASP A 66 10.50 -5.98 -5.19
CA ASP A 66 9.49 -7.00 -4.92
C ASP A 66 9.29 -7.13 -3.40
N MET A 67 8.03 -7.13 -2.96
CA MET A 67 7.66 -7.38 -1.58
C MET A 67 6.33 -8.12 -1.52
N THR A 68 6.25 -9.14 -0.67
CA THR A 68 5.00 -9.85 -0.40
C THR A 68 4.14 -9.08 0.61
N PHE A 69 2.83 -9.32 0.58
CA PHE A 69 1.92 -8.75 1.58
C PHE A 69 2.27 -9.16 3.02
N GLU A 70 2.78 -10.38 3.22
CA GLU A 70 3.23 -10.83 4.53
C GLU A 70 4.41 -9.99 5.06
N LYS A 71 5.42 -9.74 4.22
CA LYS A 71 6.57 -8.89 4.58
C LYS A 71 6.15 -7.44 4.82
N LEU A 72 5.21 -6.92 4.03
CA LEU A 72 4.61 -5.60 4.28
C LEU A 72 4.06 -5.50 5.72
N ARG A 73 3.24 -6.48 6.13
CA ARG A 73 2.66 -6.50 7.50
C ARG A 73 3.74 -6.58 8.57
N GLN A 74 4.77 -7.40 8.37
CA GLN A 74 5.90 -7.51 9.30
C GLN A 74 6.65 -6.19 9.46
N HIS A 75 6.82 -5.41 8.39
CA HIS A 75 7.47 -4.10 8.45
C HIS A 75 6.59 -2.99 9.01
N THR A 76 5.27 -3.17 9.02
CA THR A 76 4.30 -2.15 9.44
C THR A 76 3.34 -2.67 10.52
N PRO A 77 3.85 -3.16 11.68
CA PRO A 77 3.02 -3.80 12.71
C PRO A 77 2.00 -2.85 13.36
N ASN A 78 2.20 -1.54 13.25
CA ASN A 78 1.31 -0.51 13.79
C ASN A 78 0.11 -0.20 12.88
N ILE A 79 0.05 -0.81 11.69
CA ILE A 79 -1.06 -0.68 10.75
C ILE A 79 -1.86 -1.97 10.78
N GLN A 80 -3.17 -1.86 11.04
CA GLN A 80 -4.07 -3.00 10.98
C GLN A 80 -4.45 -3.25 9.52
N TRP A 81 -3.83 -4.25 8.90
CA TRP A 81 -4.09 -4.64 7.51
C TRP A 81 -5.22 -5.67 7.40
N PRO A 82 -5.90 -5.77 6.25
CA PRO A 82 -6.90 -6.82 6.04
C PRO A 82 -6.23 -8.21 6.02
N GLU A 83 -7.02 -9.26 6.28
CA GLU A 83 -6.50 -10.64 6.27
C GLU A 83 -6.04 -11.09 4.87
N LYS A 84 -6.70 -10.56 3.83
CA LYS A 84 -6.47 -10.90 2.42
C LYS A 84 -6.37 -9.63 1.59
N VAL A 85 -5.59 -9.72 0.51
CA VAL A 85 -5.48 -8.69 -0.51
C VAL A 85 -6.40 -9.06 -1.68
N GLU A 86 -7.14 -8.09 -2.19
CA GLU A 86 -7.97 -8.27 -3.37
C GLU A 86 -7.10 -8.45 -4.62
N PRO A 87 -7.48 -9.35 -5.54
CA PRO A 87 -6.80 -9.48 -6.83
C PRO A 87 -6.96 -8.19 -7.64
N LEU A 88 -6.05 -7.99 -8.60
CA LEU A 88 -6.18 -6.91 -9.56
C LEU A 88 -7.49 -7.06 -10.33
N LYS A 89 -8.38 -6.07 -10.25
CA LYS A 89 -9.55 -5.91 -11.12
C LYS A 89 -9.30 -4.71 -12.03
N GLU A 90 -9.66 -4.83 -13.31
CA GLU A 90 -9.43 -3.80 -14.33
C GLU A 90 -9.97 -2.42 -13.95
N THR A 91 -11.02 -2.33 -13.14
CA THR A 91 -11.58 -1.05 -12.68
C THR A 91 -12.18 -1.14 -11.27
N TRP A 92 -12.28 0.02 -10.60
CA TRP A 92 -13.12 0.21 -9.40
C TRP A 92 -14.56 0.60 -9.80
N LEU A 93 -15.07 0.13 -10.95
CA LEU A 93 -16.35 0.61 -11.51
C LEU A 93 -17.58 -0.23 -11.11
N ASP A 94 -17.43 -1.29 -10.32
CA ASP A 94 -18.56 -2.14 -9.94
C ASP A 94 -18.69 -2.30 -8.42
N GLU A 95 -18.92 -1.21 -7.69
CA GLU A 95 -19.54 -1.20 -6.35
C GLU A 95 -20.44 0.02 -6.15
#